data_AF-A0A2V7V500-F1
#
_entry.id   AF-A0A2V7V500-F1
#
_cell.length_a   1.000
_cell.length_b   1.000
_cell.length_c   1.000
_cell.angle_alpha   90.00
_cell.angle_beta   90.00
_cell.angle_gamma   90.00
#
_symmetry.space_group_name_H-M   'P 1'
#
loop_
_entity.id
_entity.type
_entity.pdbx_description
1 polymer ?
#
loop_
_entity_poly.entity_id
_entity_poly.type
_entity_poly.pdbx_seq_one_letter_code
_entity_poly.pdbx_strand_id
1 'polypeptide(L)'
;MKEIERIADQLKRAVEGEAWHGPSLNRPMAGGHTPWEIALHIGAWLAAVRRRLGGQAVELSPEPEEDWAPVGDATEAAWEQARAGINGEYRKLLETVRGLSEDGLGRIVAGRDYSMAFMLDGVIQHTLYHTGQIAVLTKATNDARRELLRHTLATLGYRGGKALRGAPPGFADFRAGGTSRTAGQILSHLGDLLDWGLSIAKGKEAWREGEPLPWEQGAERFFAALGALDAQLASAAPLGASTEKLFQGPIADALTHVGQIALLRRLAGAPVRGESYFRSDIVVGRVGPEQSAPRREFD
;
A
#
# COMPACT_ATOMS: atom_id res chain seq x y z
N MET A 1 26.06 -24.48 -30.09
CA MET A 1 24.71 -24.09 -30.55
C MET A 1 24.85 -22.80 -31.36
N LYS A 2 24.13 -22.66 -32.47
CA LYS A 2 24.09 -21.40 -33.23
C LYS A 2 23.23 -20.38 -32.48
N GLU A 3 23.50 -19.09 -32.65
CA GLU A 3 22.77 -18.03 -31.95
C GLU A 3 21.25 -18.06 -32.21
N ILE A 4 20.83 -18.39 -33.44
CA ILE A 4 19.41 -18.55 -33.80
C ILE A 4 18.74 -19.69 -33.01
N GLU A 5 19.45 -20.79 -32.81
CA GLU A 5 18.94 -21.94 -32.05
C GLU A 5 18.79 -21.58 -30.57
N ARG A 6 19.74 -20.80 -30.02
CA ARG A 6 19.66 -20.27 -28.65
C ARG A 6 18.41 -19.41 -28.49
N ILE A 7 18.19 -18.44 -29.37
CA ILE A 7 17.03 -17.53 -29.32
C ILE A 7 15.71 -18.30 -29.43
N ALA A 8 15.62 -19.29 -30.34
CA ALA A 8 14.45 -20.13 -30.48
C ALA A 8 14.15 -20.96 -29.22
N ASP A 9 15.19 -21.54 -28.59
CA ASP A 9 15.06 -22.26 -27.33
C ASP A 9 14.57 -21.35 -26.19
N GLN A 10 15.12 -20.14 -26.08
CA GLN A 10 14.69 -19.16 -25.06
C GLN A 10 13.21 -18.76 -25.24
N LEU A 11 12.77 -18.51 -26.48
CA LEU A 11 11.37 -18.19 -26.78
C LEU A 11 10.43 -19.36 -26.42
N LYS A 12 10.83 -20.59 -26.78
CA LYS A 12 10.07 -21.80 -26.47
C LYS A 12 9.89 -21.95 -24.96
N ARG A 13 10.97 -21.82 -24.18
CA ARG A 13 10.93 -22.00 -22.72
C ARG A 13 10.02 -21.01 -22.01
N ALA A 14 10.01 -19.75 -22.46
CA ALA A 14 9.15 -18.70 -21.89
C ALA A 14 7.65 -19.06 -21.96
N VAL A 15 7.24 -19.79 -23.01
CA VAL A 15 5.83 -20.14 -23.26
C VAL A 15 5.50 -21.57 -22.81
N GLU A 16 6.35 -22.52 -23.16
CA GLU A 16 6.06 -23.95 -23.07
C GLU A 16 6.53 -24.59 -21.76
N GLY A 17 7.50 -24.01 -21.04
CA GLY A 17 8.00 -24.54 -19.77
C GLY A 17 9.53 -24.58 -19.65
N GLU A 18 10.01 -24.96 -18.46
CA GLU A 18 11.45 -25.08 -18.15
C GLU A 18 12.26 -23.78 -18.29
N ALA A 19 11.60 -22.62 -18.18
CA ALA A 19 12.29 -21.35 -18.06
C ALA A 19 12.93 -21.22 -16.67
N TRP A 20 14.07 -20.53 -16.62
CA TRP A 20 14.81 -20.29 -15.38
C TRP A 20 14.06 -19.35 -14.42
N HIS A 21 13.18 -18.52 -14.96
CA HIS A 21 12.51 -17.42 -14.27
C HIS A 21 11.17 -17.80 -13.61
N GLY A 22 10.82 -19.09 -13.52
CA GLY A 22 9.57 -19.54 -12.89
C GLY A 22 8.51 -20.08 -13.87
N PRO A 23 7.23 -20.12 -13.47
CA PRO A 23 6.15 -20.70 -14.27
C PRO A 23 6.06 -20.08 -15.67
N SER A 24 5.92 -20.94 -16.69
CA SER A 24 5.66 -20.51 -18.06
C SER A 24 4.22 -20.03 -18.22
N LEU A 25 3.95 -19.33 -19.34
CA LEU A 25 2.60 -18.83 -19.66
C LEU A 25 1.50 -19.89 -19.49
N ASN A 26 1.78 -21.15 -19.83
CA ASN A 26 0.82 -22.24 -19.81
C ASN A 26 0.73 -22.99 -18.46
N ARG A 27 1.44 -22.56 -17.41
CA ARG A 27 1.37 -23.17 -16.07
C ARG A 27 0.77 -22.20 -15.04
N PRO A 28 -0.32 -22.58 -14.34
CA PRO A 28 -0.93 -21.72 -13.33
C PRO A 28 -0.02 -21.54 -12.11
N MET A 29 -0.06 -20.35 -11.51
CA MET A 29 0.59 -20.06 -10.23
C MET A 29 -0.31 -20.52 -9.07
N ALA A 30 0.25 -21.26 -8.11
CA ALA A 30 -0.41 -21.62 -6.85
C ALA A 30 0.40 -21.04 -5.68
N GLY A 31 -0.26 -20.32 -4.77
CA GLY A 31 0.43 -19.57 -3.71
C GLY A 31 1.10 -18.30 -4.23
N GLY A 32 1.60 -17.46 -3.31
CA GLY A 32 2.27 -16.22 -3.67
C GLY A 32 3.23 -15.77 -2.57
N HIS A 33 4.36 -15.22 -3.00
CA HIS A 33 5.35 -14.60 -2.12
C HIS A 33 5.10 -13.09 -2.06
N THR A 34 5.44 -12.50 -0.92
CA THR A 34 5.43 -11.05 -0.72
C THR A 34 6.54 -10.39 -1.54
N PRO A 35 6.42 -9.08 -1.86
CA PRO A 35 7.51 -8.34 -2.51
C PRO A 35 8.86 -8.46 -1.80
N TRP A 36 8.86 -8.60 -0.47
CA TRP A 36 10.08 -8.74 0.32
C TRP A 36 10.73 -10.11 0.12
N GLU A 37 9.95 -11.19 0.23
CA GLU A 37 10.44 -12.56 -0.02
C GLU A 37 11.01 -12.69 -1.43
N ILE A 38 10.34 -12.12 -2.44
CA ILE A 38 10.83 -12.11 -3.83
C ILE A 38 12.15 -11.34 -3.96
N ALA A 39 12.31 -10.21 -3.26
CA ALA A 39 13.56 -9.45 -3.29
C ALA A 39 14.72 -10.24 -2.68
N LEU A 40 14.51 -10.93 -1.55
CA LEU A 40 15.51 -11.79 -0.93
C LEU A 40 15.88 -12.97 -1.85
N HIS A 41 14.87 -13.58 -2.49
CA HIS A 41 15.06 -14.64 -3.46
C HIS A 41 15.93 -14.21 -4.66
N ILE A 42 15.72 -13.00 -5.22
CA ILE A 42 16.62 -12.44 -6.24
C ILE A 42 18.06 -12.36 -5.70
N GLY A 43 18.25 -11.85 -4.49
CA GLY A 43 19.56 -11.75 -3.85
C GLY A 43 20.28 -13.11 -3.72
N ALA A 44 19.55 -14.15 -3.30
CA ALA A 44 20.06 -15.50 -3.18
C ALA A 44 20.56 -16.06 -4.53
N TRP A 45 19.77 -15.90 -5.60
CA TRP A 45 20.15 -16.37 -6.93
C TRP A 45 21.33 -15.60 -7.53
N LEU A 46 21.42 -14.28 -7.30
CA LEU A 46 22.60 -13.49 -7.70
C LEU A 46 23.88 -14.01 -7.02
N ALA A 47 23.81 -14.31 -5.72
CA ALA A 47 24.93 -14.87 -4.97
C ALA A 47 25.31 -16.28 -5.44
N ALA A 48 24.31 -17.15 -5.67
CA ALA A 48 24.52 -18.51 -6.18
C ALA A 48 25.19 -18.52 -7.56
N VAL A 49 24.72 -17.67 -8.48
CA VAL A 49 25.32 -17.53 -9.82
C VAL A 49 26.75 -17.02 -9.74
N ARG A 50 27.02 -16.01 -8.89
CA ARG A 50 28.39 -15.51 -8.67
C ARG A 50 29.33 -16.62 -8.20
N ARG A 51 28.90 -17.46 -7.25
CA ARG A 51 29.68 -18.60 -6.76
C ARG A 51 29.92 -19.66 -7.84
N ARG A 52 28.91 -19.92 -8.69
CA ARG A 52 29.03 -20.82 -9.85
C ARG A 52 30.02 -20.31 -10.90
N LEU A 53 30.06 -19.00 -11.17
CA LEU A 53 31.08 -18.40 -12.03
C LEU A 53 32.50 -18.58 -11.47
N GLY A 54 32.63 -18.61 -10.14
CA GLY A 54 33.88 -18.96 -9.45
C GLY A 54 34.23 -20.46 -9.44
N GLY A 55 33.48 -21.31 -10.16
CA GLY A 55 33.74 -22.75 -10.29
C GLY A 55 33.12 -23.62 -9.18
N GLN A 56 32.30 -23.06 -8.29
CA GLN A 56 31.64 -23.83 -7.24
C GLN A 56 30.37 -24.51 -7.75
N ALA A 57 30.21 -25.81 -7.44
CA ALA A 57 28.96 -26.53 -7.65
C ALA A 57 27.95 -26.14 -6.55
N VAL A 58 27.26 -25.01 -6.73
CA VAL A 58 26.21 -24.53 -5.81
C VAL A 58 24.84 -25.02 -6.26
N GLU A 59 24.07 -25.56 -5.33
CA GLU A 59 22.66 -25.88 -5.48
C GLU A 59 21.91 -25.22 -4.34
N LEU A 60 20.91 -24.39 -4.66
CA LEU A 60 19.98 -23.89 -3.66
C LEU A 60 18.94 -24.98 -3.48
N SER A 61 18.88 -25.58 -2.29
CA SER A 61 17.86 -26.59 -2.02
C SER A 61 16.49 -25.90 -1.94
N PRO A 62 15.42 -26.51 -2.48
CA PRO A 62 14.06 -25.98 -2.37
C PRO A 62 13.55 -25.89 -0.92
N GLU A 63 14.20 -26.61 0.00
CA GLU A 63 14.19 -26.29 1.44
C GLU A 63 15.64 -26.07 1.90
N PRO A 64 16.08 -24.82 2.12
CA PRO A 64 15.98 -24.14 3.42
C PRO A 64 15.84 -22.60 3.25
N GLU A 65 16.11 -21.82 4.30
CA GLU A 65 16.21 -20.35 4.28
C GLU A 65 17.14 -19.76 3.19
N GLU A 66 17.85 -20.58 2.41
CA GLU A 66 18.77 -20.11 1.37
C GLU A 66 18.07 -19.67 0.08
N ASP A 67 17.02 -20.35 -0.39
CA ASP A 67 16.27 -19.96 -1.61
C ASP A 67 15.18 -18.92 -1.30
N TRP A 68 14.51 -19.10 -0.16
CA TRP A 68 13.44 -18.23 0.34
C TRP A 68 13.71 -17.88 1.79
N ALA A 69 14.67 -16.97 2.00
CA ALA A 69 15.01 -16.49 3.33
C ALA A 69 13.77 -15.93 4.06
N PRO A 70 13.53 -16.31 5.32
CA PRO A 70 12.39 -15.80 6.07
C PRO A 70 12.51 -14.30 6.26
N VAL A 71 11.40 -13.60 6.12
CA VAL A 71 11.31 -12.19 6.50
C VAL A 71 11.24 -12.13 8.01
N GLY A 72 12.27 -11.57 8.65
CA GLY A 72 12.29 -11.27 10.08
C GLY A 72 11.38 -10.08 10.42
N ASP A 73 11.80 -9.22 11.34
CA ASP A 73 11.04 -8.02 11.69
C ASP A 73 10.93 -7.06 10.49
N ALA A 74 9.73 -6.94 9.92
CA ALA A 74 9.43 -6.15 8.73
C ALA A 74 9.41 -4.65 9.02
N THR A 75 10.59 -4.08 9.31
CA THR A 75 10.81 -2.64 9.55
C THR A 75 11.44 -1.96 8.33
N GLU A 76 11.28 -0.64 8.22
CA GLU A 76 11.92 0.13 7.13
C GLU A 76 13.44 -0.02 7.14
N ALA A 77 14.07 -0.05 8.31
CA ALA A 77 15.51 -0.25 8.45
C ALA A 77 15.95 -1.64 7.96
N ALA A 78 15.19 -2.70 8.29
CA ALA A 78 15.47 -4.04 7.81
C ALA A 78 15.27 -4.16 6.28
N TRP A 79 14.30 -3.42 5.72
CA TRP A 79 14.09 -3.36 4.28
C TRP A 79 15.27 -2.69 3.56
N GLU A 80 15.74 -1.55 4.06
CA GLU A 80 16.92 -0.86 3.51
C GLU A 80 18.19 -1.72 3.61
N GLN A 81 18.35 -2.47 4.71
CA GLN A 81 19.45 -3.43 4.84
C GLN A 81 19.36 -4.56 3.80
N ALA A 82 18.18 -5.16 3.61
CA ALA A 82 17.95 -6.19 2.59
C ALA A 82 18.29 -5.67 1.18
N ARG A 83 17.81 -4.46 0.85
CA ARG A 83 18.13 -3.79 -0.42
C ARG A 83 19.62 -3.53 -0.59
N ALA A 84 20.31 -3.07 0.46
CA ALA A 84 21.74 -2.86 0.43
C ALA A 84 22.50 -4.17 0.17
N GLY A 85 22.08 -5.27 0.80
CA GLY A 85 22.62 -6.61 0.59
C GLY A 85 22.47 -7.10 -0.86
N ILE A 86 21.25 -7.04 -1.41
CA ILE A 86 20.96 -7.42 -2.80
C ILE A 86 21.80 -6.59 -3.78
N ASN A 87 21.87 -5.27 -3.58
CA ASN A 87 22.70 -4.39 -4.40
C ASN A 87 24.20 -4.71 -4.27
N GLY A 88 24.65 -5.16 -3.09
CA GLY A 88 26.00 -5.64 -2.87
C GLY A 88 26.31 -6.89 -3.71
N GLU A 89 25.43 -7.90 -3.69
CA GLU A 89 25.61 -9.11 -4.49
C GLU A 89 25.51 -8.84 -5.99
N TYR A 90 24.60 -7.97 -6.42
CA TYR A 90 24.54 -7.49 -7.81
C TYR A 90 25.89 -6.89 -8.27
N ARG A 91 26.49 -5.98 -7.49
CA ARG A 91 27.76 -5.36 -7.85
C ARG A 91 28.89 -6.38 -7.97
N LYS A 92 28.98 -7.33 -7.03
CA LYS A 92 29.99 -8.40 -7.07
C LYS A 92 29.79 -9.33 -8.26
N LEU A 93 28.54 -9.67 -8.60
CA LEU A 93 28.25 -10.49 -9.78
C LEU A 93 28.63 -9.74 -11.06
N LEU A 94 28.27 -8.46 -11.17
CA LEU A 94 28.61 -7.63 -12.33
C LEU A 94 30.13 -7.53 -12.53
N GLU A 95 30.89 -7.34 -11.45
CA GLU A 95 32.35 -7.35 -11.49
C GLU A 95 32.91 -8.71 -11.95
N THR A 96 32.35 -9.81 -11.42
CA THR A 96 32.74 -11.17 -11.82
C THR A 96 32.50 -11.40 -13.32
N VAL A 97 31.34 -10.99 -13.83
CA VAL A 97 31.00 -11.10 -15.27
C VAL A 97 31.92 -10.26 -16.13
N ARG A 98 32.25 -9.03 -15.73
CA ARG A 98 33.19 -8.16 -16.44
C ARG A 98 34.62 -8.73 -16.51
N GLY A 99 34.98 -9.60 -15.59
CA GLY A 99 36.27 -10.30 -15.57
C GLY A 99 36.31 -11.58 -16.41
N LEU A 100 35.19 -12.03 -16.97
CA LEU A 100 35.16 -13.23 -17.82
C LEU A 100 35.80 -12.96 -19.18
N SER A 101 36.54 -13.95 -19.69
CA SER A 101 36.90 -13.98 -21.11
C SER A 101 35.72 -14.47 -21.95
N GLU A 102 35.69 -14.09 -23.23
CA GLU A 102 34.68 -14.55 -24.19
C GLU A 102 34.60 -16.08 -24.26
N ASP A 103 35.75 -16.77 -24.33
CA ASP A 103 35.82 -18.24 -24.29
C ASP A 103 35.27 -18.84 -22.98
N GLY A 104 35.27 -18.04 -21.90
CA GLY A 104 34.72 -18.42 -20.60
C GLY A 104 33.21 -18.65 -20.65
N LEU A 105 32.49 -17.91 -21.49
CA LEU A 105 31.03 -18.03 -21.65
C LEU A 105 30.59 -19.42 -22.11
N GLY A 106 31.43 -20.09 -22.91
CA GLY A 106 31.18 -21.44 -23.41
C GLY A 106 31.46 -22.55 -22.39
N ARG A 107 32.13 -22.26 -21.25
CA ARG A 107 32.46 -23.29 -20.25
C ARG A 107 31.20 -23.81 -19.57
N ILE A 108 31.18 -25.11 -19.30
CA ILE A 108 30.09 -25.76 -18.57
C ILE A 108 30.16 -25.36 -17.10
N VAL A 109 28.99 -25.04 -16.52
CA VAL A 109 28.87 -24.74 -15.10
C VAL A 109 29.13 -26.01 -14.29
N ALA A 110 29.93 -25.91 -13.22
CA ALA A 110 30.27 -27.05 -12.38
C ALA A 110 29.00 -27.76 -11.86
N GLY A 111 28.90 -29.07 -12.13
CA GLY A 111 27.77 -29.92 -11.72
C GLY A 111 26.50 -29.75 -12.56
N ARG A 112 26.58 -29.11 -13.73
CA ARG A 112 25.44 -28.88 -14.64
C ARG A 112 25.77 -29.32 -16.06
N ASP A 113 24.75 -29.39 -16.91
CA ASP A 113 24.84 -29.74 -18.33
C ASP A 113 24.75 -28.52 -19.26
N TYR A 114 24.68 -27.31 -18.69
CA TYR A 114 24.59 -26.05 -19.42
C TYR A 114 25.81 -25.13 -19.23
N SER A 115 26.01 -24.20 -20.16
CA SER A 115 27.14 -23.27 -20.17
C SER A 115 26.97 -22.06 -19.24
N MET A 116 28.06 -21.34 -18.98
CA MET A 116 28.03 -20.07 -18.26
C MET A 116 27.13 -19.05 -18.97
N ALA A 117 27.16 -18.99 -20.30
CA ALA A 117 26.27 -18.13 -21.09
C ALA A 117 24.78 -18.43 -20.81
N PHE A 118 24.40 -19.70 -20.84
CA PHE A 118 23.01 -20.11 -20.59
C PHE A 118 22.55 -19.74 -19.17
N MET A 119 23.41 -19.93 -18.17
CA MET A 119 23.11 -19.53 -16.80
C MET A 119 22.97 -18.01 -16.65
N LEU A 120 23.81 -17.23 -17.34
CA LEU A 120 23.75 -15.77 -17.31
C LEU A 120 22.47 -15.23 -17.97
N ASP A 121 22.06 -15.79 -19.10
CA ASP A 121 20.76 -15.49 -19.71
C ASP A 121 19.61 -15.82 -18.73
N GLY A 122 19.69 -16.98 -18.07
CA GLY A 122 18.70 -17.44 -17.10
C GLY A 122 18.54 -16.49 -15.91
N VAL A 123 19.64 -16.06 -15.28
CA VAL A 123 19.57 -15.16 -14.11
C VAL A 123 19.07 -13.76 -14.48
N ILE A 124 19.38 -13.28 -15.69
CA ILE A 124 18.86 -12.00 -16.20
C ILE A 124 17.33 -12.08 -16.32
N GLN A 125 16.82 -13.14 -16.96
CA GLN A 125 15.38 -13.33 -17.13
C GLN A 125 14.67 -13.54 -15.79
N HIS A 126 15.26 -14.32 -14.89
CA HIS A 126 14.76 -14.54 -13.53
C HIS A 126 14.64 -13.24 -12.75
N THR A 127 15.67 -12.42 -12.78
CA THR A 127 15.67 -11.11 -12.11
C THR A 127 14.58 -10.21 -12.69
N LEU A 128 14.41 -10.17 -14.03
CA LEU A 128 13.38 -9.34 -14.68
C LEU A 128 11.96 -9.81 -14.37
N TYR A 129 11.71 -11.11 -14.41
CA TYR A 129 10.41 -11.71 -14.07
C TYR A 129 9.99 -11.35 -12.63
N HIS A 130 10.87 -11.58 -11.66
CA HIS A 130 10.59 -11.31 -10.26
C HIS A 130 10.50 -9.80 -9.95
N THR A 131 11.27 -8.96 -10.64
CA THR A 131 11.11 -7.51 -10.55
C THR A 131 9.72 -7.07 -11.05
N GLY A 132 9.22 -7.70 -12.14
CA GLY A 132 7.86 -7.51 -12.62
C GLY A 132 6.81 -7.91 -11.58
N GLN A 133 6.97 -9.06 -10.92
CA GLN A 133 6.08 -9.50 -9.85
C GLN A 133 6.05 -8.52 -8.67
N ILE A 134 7.22 -8.05 -8.19
CA ILE A 134 7.32 -7.03 -7.14
C ILE A 134 6.52 -5.78 -7.54
N ALA A 135 6.71 -5.27 -8.75
CA ALA A 135 6.02 -4.07 -9.22
C ALA A 135 4.49 -4.24 -9.22
N VAL A 136 3.98 -5.36 -9.72
CA VAL A 136 2.53 -5.65 -9.76
C VAL A 136 1.96 -5.83 -8.35
N LEU A 137 2.62 -6.58 -7.48
CA LEU A 137 2.17 -6.85 -6.12
C LEU A 137 2.17 -5.58 -5.26
N THR A 138 3.22 -4.76 -5.35
CA THR A 138 3.28 -3.47 -4.65
C THR A 138 2.16 -2.54 -5.11
N LYS A 139 1.89 -2.48 -6.42
CA LYS A 139 0.79 -1.69 -6.97
C LYS A 139 -0.56 -2.17 -6.43
N ALA A 140 -0.85 -3.47 -6.55
CA ALA A 140 -2.11 -4.05 -6.08
C ALA A 140 -2.34 -3.83 -4.58
N THR A 141 -1.28 -3.94 -3.77
CA THR A 141 -1.37 -3.71 -2.32
C THR A 141 -1.66 -2.24 -2.01
N ASN A 142 -1.04 -1.31 -2.73
CA ASN A 142 -1.30 0.12 -2.55
C ASN A 142 -2.73 0.51 -2.96
N ASP A 143 -3.24 -0.06 -4.04
CA ASP A 143 -4.62 0.16 -4.48
C ASP A 143 -5.63 -0.34 -3.43
N ALA A 144 -5.40 -1.54 -2.86
CA ALA A 144 -6.23 -2.07 -1.78
C ALA A 144 -6.19 -1.22 -0.51
N ARG A 145 -5.02 -0.70 -0.11
CA ARG A 145 -4.89 0.21 1.05
C ARG A 145 -5.62 1.52 0.83
N ARG A 146 -5.55 2.10 -0.38
CA ARG A 146 -6.31 3.29 -0.73
C ARG A 146 -7.81 3.03 -0.64
N GLU A 147 -8.29 1.91 -1.17
CA GLU A 147 -9.71 1.57 -1.15
C GLU A 147 -10.23 1.40 0.29
N LEU A 148 -9.45 0.77 1.18
CA LEU A 148 -9.79 0.69 2.61
C LEU A 148 -9.84 2.08 3.26
N LEU A 149 -8.90 2.97 2.92
CA LEU A 149 -8.88 4.33 3.45
C LEU A 149 -10.09 5.13 2.95
N ARG A 150 -10.48 4.98 1.67
CA ARG A 150 -11.70 5.56 1.10
C ARG A 150 -12.96 5.02 1.75
N HIS A 151 -13.02 3.73 2.07
CA HIS A 151 -14.11 3.16 2.85
C HIS A 151 -14.18 3.78 4.26
N THR A 152 -13.03 4.10 4.85
CA THR A 152 -12.96 4.80 6.14
C THR A 152 -13.51 6.23 6.02
N LEU A 153 -13.22 6.95 4.94
CA LEU A 153 -13.83 8.26 4.66
C LEU A 153 -15.33 8.18 4.45
N ALA A 154 -15.82 7.18 3.70
CA ALA A 154 -17.25 6.93 3.56
C ALA A 154 -17.90 6.63 4.92
N THR A 155 -17.23 5.88 5.79
CA THR A 155 -17.67 5.63 7.17
C THR A 155 -17.73 6.93 7.98
N LEU A 156 -16.72 7.78 7.86
CA LEU A 156 -16.69 9.10 8.50
C LEU A 156 -17.83 9.99 7.97
N GLY A 157 -18.09 9.99 6.67
CA GLY A 157 -19.21 10.71 6.04
C GLY A 157 -20.57 10.22 6.53
N TYR A 158 -20.75 8.91 6.61
CA TYR A 158 -21.99 8.30 7.14
C TYR A 158 -22.24 8.69 8.60
N ARG A 159 -21.25 8.47 9.48
CA ARG A 159 -21.36 8.77 10.91
C ARG A 159 -21.45 10.27 11.17
N GLY A 160 -20.67 11.07 10.44
CA GLY A 160 -20.69 12.53 10.48
C GLY A 160 -22.06 13.07 10.06
N GLY A 161 -22.60 12.63 8.91
CA GLY A 161 -23.93 13.05 8.47
C GLY A 161 -25.03 12.73 9.46
N LYS A 162 -24.93 11.58 10.15
CA LYS A 162 -25.83 11.25 11.25
C LYS A 162 -25.70 12.20 12.44
N ALA A 163 -24.47 12.55 12.83
CA ALA A 163 -24.22 13.44 13.97
C ALA A 163 -24.62 14.90 13.70
N LEU A 164 -24.42 15.37 12.46
CA LEU A 164 -24.60 16.76 12.06
C LEU A 164 -26.05 17.12 11.73
N ARG A 165 -26.83 16.18 11.19
CA ARG A 165 -28.20 16.43 10.72
C ARG A 165 -29.16 16.79 11.85
N GLY A 166 -30.01 17.78 11.60
CA GLY A 166 -31.10 18.18 12.50
C GLY A 166 -30.62 18.77 13.83
N ALA A 167 -29.46 19.44 13.82
CA ALA A 167 -28.99 20.21 14.97
C ALA A 167 -29.99 21.33 15.32
N PRO A 168 -30.32 21.57 16.61
CA PRO A 168 -31.21 22.66 16.96
C PRO A 168 -30.53 24.03 16.72
N PRO A 169 -31.31 25.11 16.55
CA PRO A 169 -30.78 26.47 16.53
C PRO A 169 -29.88 26.75 17.73
N GLY A 170 -28.75 27.43 17.50
CA GLY A 170 -27.77 27.75 18.55
C GLY A 170 -26.85 26.59 18.96
N PHE A 171 -26.99 25.39 18.37
CA PHE A 171 -26.14 24.25 18.73
C PHE A 171 -24.64 24.52 18.52
N ALA A 172 -24.28 25.32 17.51
CA ALA A 172 -22.88 25.69 17.24
C ALA A 172 -22.18 26.33 18.44
N ASP A 173 -22.90 27.05 19.30
CA ASP A 173 -22.36 27.74 20.48
C ASP A 173 -22.37 26.85 21.74
N PHE A 174 -23.04 25.69 21.69
CA PHE A 174 -23.14 24.78 22.81
C PHE A 174 -21.77 24.23 23.22
N ARG A 175 -21.48 24.24 24.52
CA ARG A 175 -20.28 23.63 25.12
C ARG A 175 -20.66 22.85 26.38
N ALA A 176 -20.00 21.72 26.61
CA ALA A 176 -20.27 20.87 27.78
C ALA A 176 -19.68 21.43 29.09
N GLY A 177 -18.57 22.18 29.00
CA GLY A 177 -17.92 22.81 30.14
C GLY A 177 -17.18 24.09 29.76
N GLY A 178 -16.80 24.88 30.77
CA GLY A 178 -16.19 26.21 30.56
C GLY A 178 -14.94 26.20 29.68
N THR A 179 -14.12 25.14 29.75
CA THR A 179 -12.88 24.99 28.99
C THR A 179 -13.00 24.11 27.74
N SER A 180 -14.16 23.49 27.50
CA SER A 180 -14.36 22.66 26.31
C SER A 180 -14.60 23.51 25.07
N ARG A 181 -14.20 22.98 23.90
CA ARG A 181 -14.60 23.53 22.59
C ARG A 181 -16.13 23.53 22.46
N THR A 182 -16.68 24.52 21.77
CA THR A 182 -18.08 24.49 21.34
C THR A 182 -18.29 23.44 20.25
N ALA A 183 -19.53 23.05 19.99
CA ALA A 183 -19.85 22.15 18.88
C ALA A 183 -19.38 22.75 17.52
N GLY A 184 -19.55 24.06 17.31
CA GLY A 184 -19.08 24.76 16.12
C GLY A 184 -17.56 24.78 15.98
N GLN A 185 -16.83 24.92 17.08
CA GLN A 185 -15.37 24.80 17.08
C GLN A 185 -14.91 23.38 16.75
N ILE A 186 -15.60 22.35 17.24
CA ILE A 186 -15.30 20.96 16.87
C ILE A 186 -15.61 20.72 15.40
N LEU A 187 -16.73 21.24 14.87
CA LEU A 187 -17.08 21.12 13.47
C LEU A 187 -16.09 21.84 12.54
N SER A 188 -15.63 23.04 12.91
CA SER A 188 -14.56 23.73 12.18
C SER A 188 -13.29 22.88 12.15
N HIS A 189 -12.89 22.35 13.31
CA HIS A 189 -11.70 21.52 13.44
C HIS A 189 -11.79 20.22 12.61
N LEU A 190 -12.97 19.61 12.49
CA LEU A 190 -13.18 18.48 11.58
C LEU A 190 -12.83 18.84 10.12
N GLY A 191 -13.20 20.03 9.66
CA GLY A 191 -12.80 20.51 8.33
C GLY A 191 -11.30 20.72 8.23
N ASP A 192 -10.67 21.29 9.26
CA ASP A 192 -9.22 21.54 9.30
C ASP A 192 -8.41 20.24 9.23
N LEU A 193 -8.86 19.19 9.94
CA LEU A 193 -8.24 17.86 9.89
C LEU A 193 -8.31 17.26 8.47
N LEU A 194 -9.43 17.42 7.77
CA LEU A 194 -9.58 16.90 6.41
C LEU A 194 -8.75 17.68 5.38
N ASP A 195 -8.70 19.01 5.51
CA ASP A 195 -7.83 19.85 4.68
C ASP A 195 -6.34 19.55 4.94
N TRP A 196 -5.97 19.35 6.20
CA TRP A 196 -4.61 18.94 6.59
C TRP A 196 -4.28 17.55 6.03
N GLY A 197 -5.20 16.59 6.14
CA GLY A 197 -5.04 15.27 5.55
C GLY A 197 -4.87 15.30 4.03
N LEU A 198 -5.60 16.18 3.33
CA LEU A 198 -5.41 16.41 1.90
C LEU A 198 -4.04 17.02 1.57
N SER A 199 -3.57 17.96 2.40
CA SER A 199 -2.25 18.57 2.24
C SER A 199 -1.11 17.55 2.40
N ILE A 200 -1.22 16.66 3.39
CA ILE A 200 -0.30 15.54 3.62
C ILE A 200 -0.36 14.57 2.43
N ALA A 201 -1.56 14.18 1.99
CA ALA A 201 -1.74 13.29 0.86
C ALA A 201 -1.11 13.84 -0.42
N LYS A 202 -1.02 15.17 -0.56
CA LYS A 202 -0.35 15.87 -1.68
C LYS A 202 1.14 16.12 -1.47
N GLY A 203 1.71 15.75 -0.32
CA GLY A 203 3.12 15.99 0.03
C GLY A 203 3.45 17.47 0.29
N LYS A 204 2.42 18.28 0.63
CA LYS A 204 2.54 19.71 0.91
C LYS A 204 1.91 20.02 2.26
N GLU A 205 2.34 19.28 3.28
CA GLU A 205 1.78 19.35 4.63
C GLU A 205 1.68 20.81 5.09
N ALA A 206 0.46 21.23 5.43
CA ALA A 206 0.17 22.57 5.90
C ALA A 206 -1.03 22.53 6.84
N TRP A 207 -0.86 23.04 8.06
CA TRP A 207 -1.94 23.27 9.00
C TRP A 207 -2.56 24.65 8.79
N ARG A 208 -3.89 24.73 8.81
CA ARG A 208 -4.65 25.99 8.79
C ARG A 208 -5.81 25.86 9.76
N GLU A 209 -5.85 26.75 10.75
CA GLU A 209 -6.95 26.81 11.71
C GLU A 209 -8.11 27.60 11.11
N GLY A 210 -9.30 26.99 11.12
CA GLY A 210 -10.54 27.58 10.62
C GLY A 210 -11.38 28.17 11.74
N GLU A 211 -11.97 29.34 11.51
CA GLU A 211 -12.97 29.92 12.41
C GLU A 211 -14.30 29.15 12.33
N PRO A 212 -15.05 29.00 13.44
CA PRO A 212 -16.38 28.43 13.44
C PRO A 212 -17.33 29.16 12.47
N LEU A 213 -17.99 28.38 11.63
CA LEU A 213 -19.04 28.86 10.72
C LEU A 213 -20.43 28.60 11.31
N PRO A 214 -21.49 29.26 10.78
CA PRO A 214 -22.86 28.81 11.00
C PRO A 214 -22.98 27.30 10.75
N TRP A 215 -23.76 26.59 11.58
CA TRP A 215 -23.74 25.12 11.65
C TRP A 215 -23.84 24.43 10.28
N GLU A 216 -24.82 24.85 9.45
CA GLU A 216 -25.03 24.28 8.13
C GLU A 216 -23.85 24.54 7.18
N GLN A 217 -23.25 25.73 7.21
CA GLN A 217 -22.06 26.05 6.42
C GLN A 217 -20.84 25.25 6.90
N GLY A 218 -20.71 25.03 8.21
CA GLY A 218 -19.69 24.15 8.78
C GLY A 218 -19.86 22.70 8.31
N ALA A 219 -21.10 22.21 8.24
CA ALA A 219 -21.41 20.87 7.75
C ALA A 219 -21.12 20.74 6.24
N GLU A 220 -21.50 21.73 5.44
CA GLU A 220 -21.15 21.82 4.02
C GLU A 220 -19.64 21.79 3.80
N ARG A 221 -18.88 22.61 4.57
CA ARG A 221 -17.42 22.61 4.52
C ARG A 221 -16.84 21.24 4.86
N PHE A 222 -17.33 20.59 5.91
CA PHE A 222 -16.89 19.25 6.30
C PHE A 222 -17.05 18.24 5.17
N PHE A 223 -18.23 18.19 4.53
CA PHE A 223 -18.46 17.27 3.41
C PHE A 223 -17.64 17.64 2.16
N ALA A 224 -17.44 18.92 1.89
CA ALA A 224 -16.59 19.36 0.78
C ALA A 224 -15.12 18.92 0.99
N ALA A 225 -14.57 19.12 2.19
CA ALA A 225 -13.21 18.69 2.53
C ALA A 225 -13.07 17.15 2.49
N LEU A 226 -14.09 16.43 2.98
CA LEU A 226 -14.13 14.96 2.92
C LEU A 226 -14.14 14.45 1.48
N GLY A 227 -14.93 15.08 0.62
CA GLY A 227 -14.98 14.81 -0.83
C GLY A 227 -13.65 15.07 -1.53
N ALA A 228 -12.97 16.17 -1.20
CA ALA A 228 -11.67 16.50 -1.78
C ALA A 228 -10.58 15.49 -1.38
N LEU A 229 -10.59 15.00 -0.14
CA LEU A 229 -9.68 13.96 0.31
C LEU A 229 -9.99 12.60 -0.35
N ASP A 230 -11.27 12.20 -0.45
CA ASP A 230 -11.65 10.97 -1.17
C ASP A 230 -11.22 11.02 -2.65
N ALA A 231 -11.43 12.16 -3.31
CA ALA A 231 -11.02 12.34 -4.71
C ALA A 231 -9.50 12.21 -4.90
N GLN A 232 -8.68 12.70 -3.95
CA GLN A 232 -7.24 12.49 -3.97
C GLN A 232 -6.88 11.00 -3.84
N LEU A 233 -7.55 10.28 -2.94
CA LEU A 233 -7.32 8.84 -2.73
C LEU A 233 -7.80 7.99 -3.92
N ALA A 234 -8.86 8.41 -4.60
CA ALA A 234 -9.38 7.77 -5.80
C ALA A 234 -8.48 7.97 -7.04
N SER A 235 -7.62 8.99 -7.02
CA SER A 235 -6.72 9.30 -8.13
C SER A 235 -5.54 8.32 -8.21
N ALA A 236 -4.86 8.29 -9.36
CA ALA A 236 -3.61 7.56 -9.54
C ALA A 236 -2.37 8.34 -9.02
N ALA A 237 -2.55 9.56 -8.49
CA ALA A 237 -1.43 10.39 -8.03
C ALA A 237 -0.72 9.73 -6.84
N PRO A 238 0.63 9.80 -6.76
CA PRO A 238 1.36 9.34 -5.56
C PRO A 238 0.87 10.07 -4.30
N LEU A 239 0.88 9.37 -3.16
CA LEU A 239 0.59 9.98 -1.87
C LEU A 239 1.88 10.51 -1.25
N GLY A 240 1.80 11.69 -0.63
CA GLY A 240 2.92 12.30 0.10
C GLY A 240 3.24 11.64 1.44
N ALA A 241 2.39 10.74 1.93
CA ALA A 241 2.60 9.95 3.14
C ALA A 241 1.95 8.56 3.00
N SER A 242 2.28 7.65 3.91
CA SER A 242 1.67 6.32 3.94
C SER A 242 0.17 6.39 4.32
N THR A 243 -0.59 5.39 3.90
CA THR A 243 -2.02 5.27 4.23
C THR A 243 -2.26 5.14 5.73
N GLU A 244 -1.34 4.52 6.46
CA GLU A 244 -1.38 4.38 7.91
C GLU A 244 -1.26 5.74 8.60
N LYS A 245 -0.39 6.63 8.11
CA LYS A 245 -0.24 7.98 8.66
C LYS A 245 -1.46 8.86 8.38
N LEU A 246 -2.03 8.75 7.17
CA LEU A 246 -3.27 9.43 6.82
C LEU A 246 -4.45 8.94 7.68
N PHE A 247 -4.52 7.63 7.97
CA PHE A 247 -5.50 7.09 8.90
C PHE A 247 -5.26 7.59 10.33
N GLN A 248 -4.04 7.40 10.85
CA GLN A 248 -3.65 7.67 12.25
C GLN A 248 -3.89 9.12 12.65
N GLY A 249 -3.50 10.07 11.80
CA GLY A 249 -3.62 11.50 12.10
C GLY A 249 -5.05 12.01 11.80
N PRO A 250 -5.27 12.57 10.60
CA PRO A 250 -6.47 13.35 10.33
C PRO A 250 -7.78 12.54 10.41
N ILE A 251 -7.79 11.29 9.94
CA ILE A 251 -9.03 10.52 9.79
C ILE A 251 -9.52 9.92 11.11
N ALA A 252 -8.62 9.30 11.88
CA ALA A 252 -8.96 8.73 13.18
C ALA A 252 -9.33 9.83 14.20
N ASP A 253 -8.66 10.98 14.14
CA ASP A 253 -9.01 12.13 14.97
C ASP A 253 -10.40 12.70 14.59
N ALA A 254 -10.69 12.82 13.29
CA ALA A 254 -12.01 13.23 12.82
C ALA A 254 -13.14 12.28 13.30
N LEU A 255 -12.91 10.96 13.27
CA LEU A 255 -13.88 9.98 13.82
C LEU A 255 -14.12 10.18 15.32
N THR A 256 -13.07 10.56 16.07
CA THR A 256 -13.17 10.86 17.50
C THR A 256 -14.03 12.09 17.75
N HIS A 257 -13.79 13.16 16.98
CA HIS A 257 -14.55 14.41 17.08
C HIS A 257 -16.01 14.28 16.60
N VAL A 258 -16.31 13.43 15.62
CA VAL A 258 -17.72 13.07 15.30
C VAL A 258 -18.42 12.43 16.50
N GLY A 259 -17.72 11.58 17.25
CA GLY A 259 -18.23 11.03 18.51
C GLY A 259 -18.51 12.10 19.56
N GLN A 260 -17.63 13.10 19.68
CA GLN A 260 -17.84 14.25 20.58
C GLN A 260 -19.06 15.07 20.18
N ILE A 261 -19.27 15.35 18.89
CA ILE A 261 -20.48 16.05 18.42
C ILE A 261 -21.73 15.25 18.80
N ALA A 262 -21.74 13.93 18.56
CA ALA A 262 -22.88 13.09 18.94
C ALA A 262 -23.16 13.10 20.45
N LEU A 263 -22.13 13.18 21.28
CA LEU A 263 -22.29 13.36 22.73
C LEU A 263 -22.87 14.74 23.06
N LEU A 264 -22.35 15.81 22.47
CA LEU A 264 -22.86 17.18 22.67
C LEU A 264 -24.33 17.30 22.23
N ARG A 265 -24.72 16.63 21.15
CA ARG A 265 -26.12 16.54 20.69
C ARG A 265 -27.05 16.03 21.78
N ARG A 266 -26.64 14.96 22.47
CA ARG A 266 -27.39 14.40 23.62
C ARG A 266 -27.46 15.37 24.80
N LEU A 267 -26.34 16.01 25.16
CA LEU A 267 -26.29 16.99 26.26
C LEU A 267 -27.10 18.25 25.99
N ALA A 268 -27.23 18.64 24.71
CA ALA A 268 -28.06 19.76 24.27
C ALA A 268 -29.55 19.40 24.11
N GLY A 269 -29.99 18.22 24.58
CA GLY A 269 -31.39 17.80 24.53
C GLY A 269 -31.88 17.35 23.14
N ALA A 270 -30.98 17.09 22.20
CA ALA A 270 -31.32 16.68 20.84
C ALA A 270 -30.50 15.43 20.44
N PRO A 271 -30.74 14.27 21.09
CA PRO A 271 -29.92 13.08 20.93
C PRO A 271 -29.99 12.49 19.51
N VAL A 272 -28.86 11.97 19.06
CA VAL A 272 -28.75 11.17 17.84
C VAL A 272 -29.07 9.71 18.18
N ARG A 273 -29.97 9.07 17.42
CA ARG A 273 -30.38 7.68 17.65
C ARG A 273 -29.22 6.70 17.50
N GLY A 274 -29.21 5.65 18.31
CA GLY A 274 -28.28 4.54 18.16
C GLY A 274 -28.49 3.79 16.85
N GLU A 275 -27.43 3.20 16.30
CA GLU A 275 -27.51 2.35 15.10
C GLU A 275 -26.40 1.31 15.06
N SER A 276 -26.69 0.18 14.43
CA SER A 276 -25.69 -0.84 14.14
C SER A 276 -24.94 -0.50 12.85
N TYR A 277 -23.78 0.16 12.96
CA TYR A 277 -22.92 0.47 11.80
C TYR A 277 -22.45 -0.75 11.03
N PHE A 278 -22.32 -1.91 11.69
CA PHE A 278 -22.03 -3.19 11.03
C PHE A 278 -23.11 -3.62 10.03
N ARG A 279 -24.37 -3.19 10.23
CA ARG A 279 -25.49 -3.45 9.31
C ARG A 279 -25.74 -2.32 8.33
N SER A 280 -25.07 -1.17 8.46
CA SER A 280 -25.28 -0.01 7.61
C SER A 280 -24.63 -0.21 6.24
N ASP A 281 -25.27 0.28 5.19
CA ASP A 281 -24.69 0.27 3.84
C ASP A 281 -23.76 1.47 3.65
N ILE A 282 -22.49 1.27 3.95
CA ILE A 282 -21.44 2.27 3.71
C ILE A 282 -20.78 1.95 2.37
N VAL A 283 -20.77 2.92 1.46
CA VAL A 283 -20.32 2.74 0.07
C VAL A 283 -19.15 3.69 -0.19
N VAL A 284 -18.03 3.13 -0.67
CA VAL A 284 -16.86 3.92 -1.08
C VAL A 284 -17.26 5.02 -2.07
N GLY A 285 -16.71 6.23 -1.89
CA GLY A 285 -17.05 7.41 -2.70
C GLY A 285 -18.35 8.12 -2.28
N ARG A 286 -19.18 7.52 -1.42
CA ARG A 286 -20.36 8.21 -0.83
C ARG A 286 -19.94 9.02 0.40
N VAL A 287 -19.32 10.16 0.15
CA VAL A 287 -18.76 11.05 1.18
C VAL A 287 -19.50 12.38 1.32
N GLY A 288 -20.68 12.51 0.71
CA GLY A 288 -21.54 13.69 0.81
C GLY A 288 -22.59 13.62 1.92
N PRO A 289 -23.44 14.65 2.08
CA PRO A 289 -24.52 14.68 3.07
C PRO A 289 -25.63 13.64 2.81
N GLU A 290 -25.79 13.24 1.56
CA GLU A 290 -26.72 12.18 1.15
C GLU A 290 -26.10 10.81 1.41
N GLN A 291 -26.62 10.14 2.43
CA GLN A 291 -26.15 8.86 2.93
C GLN A 291 -27.25 7.80 2.83
N SER A 292 -26.85 6.53 2.87
CA SER A 292 -27.81 5.42 2.90
C SER A 292 -28.78 5.57 4.08
N ALA A 293 -30.02 5.10 3.90
CA ALA A 293 -30.95 5.02 5.02
C ALA A 293 -30.43 4.02 6.07
N PRO A 294 -30.67 4.28 7.38
CA PRO A 294 -30.24 3.38 8.43
C PRO A 294 -30.98 2.05 8.35
N ARG A 295 -30.25 0.93 8.47
CA ARG A 295 -30.86 -0.42 8.40
C ARG A 295 -31.39 -0.92 9.75
N ARG A 296 -30.80 -0.49 10.86
CA ARG A 296 -31.22 -0.87 12.22
C ARG A 296 -30.87 0.22 13.23
N GLU A 297 -31.88 0.97 13.64
CA GLU A 297 -31.77 1.93 14.73
C GLU A 297 -32.29 1.35 16.05
N PHE A 298 -31.82 1.94 17.15
CA PHE A 298 -32.28 1.67 18.50
C PHE A 298 -32.15 2.93 19.35
N ASP A 299 -32.95 2.99 20.41
CA ASP A 299 -32.98 4.13 21.33
C ASP A 299 -31.87 4.05 22.39
#